data_AF-A0A7S2Y3G1-F1
#
_entry.id   AF-A0A7S2Y3G1-F1
#
_cell.length_a   1.000
_cell.length_b   1.000
_cell.length_c   1.000
_cell.angle_alpha   90.00
_cell.angle_beta   90.00
_cell.angle_gamma   90.00
#
_symmetry.space_group_name_H-M   'P 1'
#
loop_
_entity.id
_entity.type
_entity.pdbx_description
1 polymer ?
#
loop_
_entity_poly.entity_id
_entity_poly.type
_entity_poly.pdbx_seq_one_letter_code
_entity_poly.pdbx_strand_id
1 'polypeptide(L)'
;LGVNINGLSLNSQKKEKELQTLVEDHRPDVVCLAEVNVAWQNVEPDKQLDVRVSAWWPDAFTACAWYEGSPEAQTKQYQPGGVAIVVRQRDCVVDSGRDTRGLGRWVWVRIRQENDRHLTVVSAYRPVHNPNASFSVYSQQAEHFKNGSGNIQSQCPRQQFLIDLKSELKKFRDCDDEVSLFIDANGNVANPKTDLGRILKTYSLEETTIRKFGARSPPTHKRGSVPIDGLFLSNHVPVKKTGYLPFSDLSDHRPLFVDISAKTNDWKIIRFLFDLTIKYMSFDLVVD
;
A
#
# COMPACT_ATOMS: atom_id res chain seq x y z
N LEU A 1 -5.70 -5.40 3.32
CA LEU A 1 -5.13 -6.15 2.17
C LEU A 1 -4.21 -5.22 1.41
N GLY A 2 -3.07 -5.68 0.92
CA GLY A 2 -2.12 -4.88 0.14
C GLY A 2 -1.60 -5.63 -1.07
N VAL A 3 -1.48 -4.98 -2.23
CA VAL A 3 -0.97 -5.59 -3.46
C VAL A 3 -0.37 -4.55 -4.40
N ASN A 4 0.79 -4.86 -5.00
CA ASN A 4 1.23 -4.15 -6.20
C ASN A 4 0.42 -4.68 -7.39
N ILE A 5 -0.39 -3.83 -8.01
CA ILE A 5 -1.30 -4.24 -9.09
C ILE A 5 -0.68 -4.13 -10.47
N ASN A 6 0.54 -3.58 -10.59
CA ASN A 6 1.26 -3.43 -11.86
C ASN A 6 0.40 -2.75 -12.94
N GLY A 7 -0.17 -1.62 -12.58
CA GLY A 7 -0.99 -0.74 -13.38
C GLY A 7 -2.46 -1.10 -13.46
N LEU A 8 -3.33 -0.13 -13.21
CA LEU A 8 -4.75 -0.19 -13.49
C LEU A 8 -5.01 0.19 -14.95
N SER A 9 -5.82 -0.59 -15.66
CA SER A 9 -6.17 -0.24 -17.05
C SER A 9 -7.39 0.69 -17.09
N LEU A 10 -7.24 1.84 -17.73
CA LEU A 10 -8.36 2.77 -17.91
C LEU A 10 -9.33 2.31 -19.00
N ASN A 11 -8.83 1.58 -20.01
CA ASN A 11 -9.58 1.16 -21.19
C ASN A 11 -10.03 -0.31 -21.14
N SER A 12 -9.60 -1.08 -20.15
CA SER A 12 -10.00 -2.47 -19.95
C SER A 12 -10.48 -2.70 -18.52
N GLN A 13 -11.62 -3.37 -18.39
CA GLN A 13 -12.15 -3.76 -17.09
C GLN A 13 -11.54 -5.06 -16.56
N LYS A 14 -10.69 -5.78 -17.31
CA LYS A 14 -10.20 -7.10 -16.87
C LYS A 14 -9.56 -7.04 -15.49
N LYS A 15 -8.57 -6.16 -15.31
CA LYS A 15 -7.84 -6.05 -14.04
C LYS A 15 -8.70 -5.44 -12.92
N GLU A 16 -9.62 -4.54 -13.26
CA GLU A 16 -10.58 -4.00 -12.30
C GLU A 16 -11.53 -5.09 -11.77
N LYS A 17 -12.00 -5.99 -12.64
CA LYS A 17 -12.81 -7.15 -12.25
C LYS A 17 -12.02 -8.13 -11.38
N GLU A 18 -10.76 -8.42 -11.71
CA GLU A 18 -9.89 -9.24 -10.84
C GLU A 18 -9.70 -8.62 -9.45
N LEU A 19 -9.54 -7.29 -9.39
CA LEU A 19 -9.47 -6.57 -8.11
C LEU A 19 -10.80 -6.64 -7.36
N GLN A 20 -11.93 -6.46 -8.06
CA GLN A 20 -13.27 -6.59 -7.50
C GLN A 20 -13.49 -8.00 -6.93
N THR A 21 -13.15 -9.06 -7.66
CA THR A 21 -13.27 -10.45 -7.19
C THR A 21 -12.41 -10.70 -5.95
N LEU A 22 -11.13 -10.28 -5.95
CA LEU A 22 -10.26 -10.38 -4.78
C LEU A 22 -10.90 -9.72 -3.55
N VAL A 23 -11.53 -8.58 -3.79
CA VAL A 23 -12.16 -7.78 -2.76
C VAL A 23 -13.48 -8.40 -2.26
N GLU A 24 -14.29 -8.97 -3.14
CA GLU A 24 -15.54 -9.64 -2.80
C GLU A 24 -15.30 -10.95 -2.04
N ASP A 25 -14.27 -11.72 -2.45
CA ASP A 25 -13.91 -13.01 -1.85
C ASP A 25 -13.34 -12.86 -0.44
N HIS A 26 -12.51 -11.85 -0.22
CA HIS A 26 -11.81 -11.66 1.06
C HIS A 26 -12.42 -10.59 1.95
N ARG A 27 -13.32 -9.76 1.41
CA ARG A 27 -14.02 -8.69 2.10
C ARG A 27 -13.13 -7.84 3.02
N PRO A 28 -11.98 -7.30 2.54
CA PRO A 28 -11.15 -6.46 3.38
C PRO A 28 -11.86 -5.14 3.74
N ASP A 29 -11.50 -4.55 4.88
CA ASP A 29 -11.95 -3.20 5.25
C ASP A 29 -11.13 -2.11 4.56
N VAL A 30 -9.85 -2.40 4.30
CA VAL A 30 -8.90 -1.49 3.64
C VAL A 30 -8.07 -2.25 2.61
N VAL A 31 -7.93 -1.67 1.42
CA VAL A 31 -7.11 -2.17 0.31
C VAL A 31 -6.03 -1.13 0.00
N CYS A 32 -4.77 -1.54 0.05
CA CYS A 32 -3.61 -0.73 -0.32
C CYS A 32 -3.08 -1.21 -1.68
N LEU A 33 -2.91 -0.29 -2.61
CA LEU A 33 -2.46 -0.56 -3.97
C LEU A 33 -1.14 0.15 -4.23
N ALA A 34 -0.20 -0.56 -4.84
CA ALA A 34 1.04 0.00 -5.38
C ALA A 34 1.10 -0.18 -6.91
N GLU A 35 1.87 0.70 -7.56
CA GLU A 35 1.96 0.84 -9.01
C GLU A 35 0.58 0.91 -9.68
N VAL A 36 -0.21 1.92 -9.34
CA VAL A 36 -1.49 2.13 -10.04
C VAL A 36 -1.27 2.55 -11.50
N ASN A 37 -0.09 3.10 -11.81
CA ASN A 37 0.40 3.49 -13.13
C ASN A 37 -0.50 4.47 -13.93
N VAL A 38 -1.22 5.35 -13.22
CA VAL A 38 -2.17 6.31 -13.80
C VAL A 38 -1.83 7.73 -13.36
N ALA A 39 -1.77 8.65 -14.33
CA ALA A 39 -1.74 10.08 -14.10
C ALA A 39 -3.18 10.59 -13.93
N TRP A 40 -3.69 10.55 -12.70
CA TRP A 40 -5.10 10.84 -12.40
C TRP A 40 -5.55 12.25 -12.81
N GLN A 41 -4.62 13.20 -12.91
CA GLN A 41 -4.88 14.55 -13.43
C GLN A 41 -5.36 14.60 -14.90
N ASN A 42 -5.09 13.54 -15.69
CA ASN A 42 -5.50 13.45 -17.10
C ASN A 42 -6.65 12.46 -17.32
N VAL A 43 -7.27 11.99 -16.24
CA VAL A 43 -8.39 11.05 -16.30
C VAL A 43 -9.68 11.83 -16.18
N GLU A 44 -10.63 11.52 -17.06
CA GLU A 44 -11.95 12.15 -17.03
C GLU A 44 -12.64 11.92 -15.66
N PRO A 45 -13.45 12.88 -15.16
CA PRO A 45 -14.09 12.77 -13.85
C PRO A 45 -14.89 11.47 -13.64
N ASP A 46 -15.56 10.97 -14.69
CA ASP A 46 -16.37 9.74 -14.67
C ASP A 46 -15.53 8.45 -14.64
N LYS A 47 -14.21 8.56 -14.78
CA LYS A 47 -13.26 7.43 -14.80
C LYS A 47 -12.26 7.48 -13.66
N GLN A 48 -12.40 8.42 -12.74
CA GLN A 48 -11.57 8.54 -11.54
C GLN A 48 -11.73 7.31 -10.63
N LEU A 49 -10.75 7.11 -9.74
CA LEU A 49 -10.70 5.93 -8.89
C LEU A 49 -11.92 5.81 -7.96
N ASP A 50 -12.37 6.92 -7.38
CA ASP A 50 -13.56 6.99 -6.53
C ASP A 50 -14.82 6.57 -7.29
N VAL A 51 -15.03 7.08 -8.51
CA VAL A 51 -16.18 6.71 -9.35
C VAL A 51 -16.13 5.22 -9.68
N ARG A 52 -14.98 4.70 -10.11
CA ARG A 52 -14.79 3.26 -10.42
C ARG A 52 -15.07 2.36 -9.23
N VAL A 53 -14.54 2.71 -8.05
CA VAL A 53 -14.74 1.92 -6.83
C VAL A 53 -16.19 2.02 -6.36
N SER A 54 -16.82 3.20 -6.45
CA SER A 54 -18.20 3.41 -6.02
C SER A 54 -19.22 2.53 -6.76
N ALA A 55 -18.88 2.06 -7.97
CA ALA A 55 -19.71 1.15 -8.75
C ALA A 55 -19.92 -0.22 -8.07
N TRP A 56 -18.99 -0.65 -7.20
CA TRP A 56 -19.08 -1.93 -6.48
C TRP A 56 -18.90 -1.80 -4.95
N TRP A 57 -18.43 -0.66 -4.45
CA TRP A 57 -18.49 -0.23 -3.05
C TRP A 57 -18.94 1.23 -2.92
N PRO A 58 -20.25 1.49 -2.85
CA PRO A 58 -20.81 2.86 -2.84
C PRO A 58 -20.30 3.74 -1.68
N ASP A 59 -20.12 3.17 -0.49
CA ASP A 59 -19.71 3.90 0.72
C ASP A 59 -18.19 4.02 0.88
N ALA A 60 -17.42 3.65 -0.15
CA ALA A 60 -15.98 3.66 -0.08
C ALA A 60 -15.40 5.08 -0.02
N PHE A 61 -14.29 5.19 0.70
CA PHE A 61 -13.37 6.30 0.59
C PHE A 61 -12.15 5.86 -0.23
N THR A 62 -11.69 6.71 -1.13
CA THR A 62 -10.45 6.46 -1.89
C THR A 62 -9.48 7.61 -1.69
N ALA A 63 -8.19 7.29 -1.69
CA ALA A 63 -7.11 8.25 -1.74
C ALA A 63 -6.03 7.73 -2.68
N CYS A 64 -5.44 8.60 -3.49
CA CYS A 64 -4.37 8.24 -4.41
C CYS A 64 -3.25 9.28 -4.39
N ALA A 65 -2.06 8.84 -4.77
CA ALA A 65 -0.91 9.71 -4.99
C ALA A 65 -0.20 9.27 -6.27
N TRP A 66 0.22 10.24 -7.08
CA TRP A 66 0.97 10.07 -8.32
C TRP A 66 2.00 11.21 -8.43
N TYR A 67 2.89 11.17 -9.43
CA TYR A 67 3.85 12.26 -9.60
C TYR A 67 3.21 13.44 -10.33
N GLU A 68 2.88 14.50 -9.59
CA GLU A 68 2.16 15.68 -10.08
C GLU A 68 3.01 16.54 -11.04
N GLY A 69 4.33 16.48 -10.90
CA GLY A 69 5.28 17.28 -11.67
C GLY A 69 5.89 16.60 -12.90
N SER A 70 5.41 15.41 -13.32
CA SER A 70 5.97 14.74 -14.51
C SER A 70 5.61 15.49 -15.79
N PRO A 71 6.62 15.88 -16.61
CA PRO A 71 6.36 16.48 -17.92
C PRO A 71 5.57 15.55 -18.85
N GLU A 72 5.85 14.24 -18.82
CA GLU A 72 5.16 13.25 -19.65
C GLU A 72 3.71 13.03 -19.22
N ALA A 73 3.41 13.21 -17.93
CA ALA A 73 2.05 13.20 -17.38
C ALA A 73 1.26 14.47 -17.68
N GLN A 74 1.71 15.35 -18.58
CA GLN A 74 0.87 16.44 -19.12
C GLN A 74 0.04 16.02 -20.32
N THR A 75 0.39 14.90 -20.98
CA THR A 75 -0.25 14.49 -22.24
C THR A 75 -0.75 13.05 -22.25
N LYS A 76 -0.35 12.23 -21.27
CA LYS A 76 -0.67 10.80 -21.20
C LYS A 76 -1.38 10.45 -19.91
N GLN A 77 -2.33 9.52 -19.99
CA GLN A 77 -3.00 8.96 -18.82
C GLN A 77 -2.15 7.89 -18.10
N TYR A 78 -1.19 7.29 -18.79
CA TYR A 78 -0.25 6.34 -18.21
C TYR A 78 0.95 7.08 -17.61
N GLN A 79 1.27 6.77 -16.36
CA GLN A 79 2.46 7.27 -15.66
C GLN A 79 2.99 6.19 -14.71
N PRO A 80 4.26 5.74 -14.82
CA PRO A 80 4.81 4.75 -13.92
C PRO A 80 4.77 5.17 -12.45
N GLY A 81 4.43 4.22 -11.56
CA GLY A 81 4.35 4.40 -10.12
C GLY A 81 2.94 4.68 -9.64
N GLY A 82 2.84 5.55 -8.63
CA GLY A 82 1.60 5.89 -7.97
C GLY A 82 1.06 4.79 -7.05
N VAL A 83 0.28 5.22 -6.07
CA VAL A 83 -0.31 4.36 -5.04
C VAL A 83 -1.74 4.77 -4.78
N ALA A 84 -2.53 3.86 -4.23
CA ALA A 84 -3.88 4.16 -3.77
C ALA A 84 -4.25 3.40 -2.49
N ILE A 85 -5.21 3.94 -1.76
CA ILE A 85 -5.92 3.27 -0.67
C ILE A 85 -7.41 3.34 -0.98
N VAL A 86 -8.09 2.22 -0.76
CA VAL A 86 -9.55 2.13 -0.73
C VAL A 86 -9.96 1.67 0.66
N VAL A 87 -10.78 2.47 1.34
CA VAL A 87 -11.41 2.13 2.63
C VAL A 87 -12.87 1.85 2.36
N ARG A 88 -13.37 0.70 2.82
CA ARG A 88 -14.76 0.27 2.57
C ARG A 88 -15.81 1.25 3.11
N GLN A 89 -15.56 1.82 4.28
CA GLN A 89 -16.50 2.70 4.97
C GLN A 89 -15.90 4.09 5.13
N ARG A 90 -16.45 5.08 4.43
CA ARG A 90 -15.98 6.46 4.50
C ARG A 90 -16.07 7.08 5.89
N ASP A 91 -17.11 6.75 6.66
CA ASP A 91 -17.38 7.40 7.96
C ASP A 91 -16.33 7.11 9.05
N CYS A 92 -15.52 6.07 8.87
CA CYS A 92 -14.41 5.77 9.78
C CYS A 92 -13.15 6.58 9.45
N VAL A 93 -13.08 7.20 8.27
CA VAL A 93 -11.95 8.02 7.84
C VAL A 93 -12.08 9.41 8.45
N VAL A 94 -11.04 9.85 9.17
CA VAL A 94 -10.99 11.17 9.80
C VAL A 94 -10.05 12.13 9.10
N ASP A 95 -9.04 11.61 8.39
CA ASP A 95 -8.07 12.41 7.67
C ASP A 95 -7.40 11.56 6.58
N SER A 96 -6.79 12.21 5.60
CA SER A 96 -5.96 11.56 4.60
C SER A 96 -4.88 12.50 4.08
N GLY A 97 -3.83 11.91 3.52
CA GLY A 97 -2.75 12.68 2.95
C GLY A 97 -1.88 11.86 2.03
N ARG A 98 -0.88 12.52 1.47
CA ARG A 98 0.04 11.95 0.48
C ARG A 98 1.44 12.47 0.69
N ASP A 99 2.38 11.84 0.00
CA ASP A 99 3.76 12.34 -0.10
C ASP A 99 3.80 13.84 -0.39
N THR A 100 4.30 14.62 0.57
CA THR A 100 4.36 16.09 0.52
C THR A 100 5.19 16.65 -0.63
N ARG A 101 6.03 15.83 -1.28
CA ARG A 101 6.76 16.23 -2.49
C ARG A 101 5.94 16.08 -3.77
N GLY A 102 4.75 15.49 -3.69
CA GLY A 102 3.91 15.21 -4.85
C GLY A 102 4.52 14.20 -5.82
N LEU A 103 5.40 13.28 -5.37
CA LEU A 103 6.09 12.29 -6.22
C LEU A 103 5.34 10.96 -6.33
N GLY A 104 4.16 10.84 -5.73
CA GLY A 104 3.35 9.61 -5.78
C GLY A 104 3.94 8.41 -5.06
N ARG A 105 4.81 8.64 -4.07
CA ARG A 105 5.56 7.57 -3.37
C ARG A 105 4.75 6.85 -2.28
N TRP A 106 3.86 7.57 -1.61
CA TRP A 106 2.91 7.01 -0.67
C TRP A 106 1.64 7.87 -0.56
N VAL A 107 0.58 7.23 -0.07
CA VAL A 107 -0.67 7.84 0.35
C VAL A 107 -1.05 7.22 1.69
N TRP A 108 -1.70 7.99 2.56
CA TRP A 108 -2.14 7.53 3.86
C TRP A 108 -3.57 7.96 4.16
N VAL A 109 -4.26 7.15 4.95
CA VAL A 109 -5.60 7.41 5.46
C VAL A 109 -5.62 7.13 6.95
N ARG A 110 -6.13 8.09 7.73
CA ARG A 110 -6.27 8.00 9.19
C ARG A 110 -7.67 7.55 9.52
N ILE A 111 -7.77 6.42 10.23
CA ILE A 111 -9.04 5.76 10.58
C ILE A 111 -9.25 5.86 12.09
N ARG A 112 -10.47 6.24 12.51
CA ARG A 112 -10.86 6.32 13.91
C ARG A 112 -10.86 4.93 14.56
N GLN A 113 -10.34 4.83 15.78
CA GLN A 113 -10.46 3.67 16.66
C GLN A 113 -11.22 4.04 17.95
N GLU A 114 -11.41 3.07 18.86
CA GLU A 114 -11.90 3.36 20.22
C GLU A 114 -10.99 4.33 20.99
N ASN A 115 -11.57 5.04 21.95
CA ASN A 115 -10.87 5.89 22.92
C ASN A 115 -10.02 7.00 22.25
N ASP A 116 -10.54 7.58 21.16
CA ASP A 116 -9.89 8.67 20.42
C ASP A 116 -8.50 8.31 19.84
N ARG A 117 -8.22 7.00 19.73
CA ARG A 117 -7.02 6.49 19.06
C ARG A 117 -7.25 6.41 17.56
N HIS A 118 -6.18 6.38 16.80
CA HIS A 118 -6.23 6.36 15.35
C HIS A 118 -5.29 5.30 14.78
N LEU A 119 -5.73 4.66 13.69
CA LEU A 119 -4.89 3.83 12.84
C LEU A 119 -4.63 4.58 11.54
N THR A 120 -3.39 4.97 11.30
CA THR A 120 -2.93 5.46 10.02
C THR A 120 -2.51 4.30 9.13
N VAL A 121 -3.27 4.08 8.06
CA VAL A 121 -2.95 3.10 7.02
C VAL A 121 -2.19 3.79 5.89
N VAL A 122 -1.07 3.21 5.48
CA VAL A 122 -0.16 3.76 4.47
C VAL A 122 0.03 2.74 3.36
N SER A 123 -0.14 3.18 2.11
CA SER A 123 0.27 2.43 0.91
C SER A 123 1.47 3.13 0.31
N ALA A 124 2.56 2.40 0.09
CA ALA A 124 3.82 2.97 -0.39
C ALA A 124 4.45 2.13 -1.51
N TYR A 125 5.23 2.82 -2.35
CA TYR A 125 6.00 2.22 -3.43
C TYR A 125 7.41 2.82 -3.47
N ARG A 126 8.43 1.99 -3.21
CA ARG A 126 9.84 2.40 -3.29
C ARG A 126 10.34 2.15 -4.72
N PRO A 127 10.92 3.15 -5.41
CA PRO A 127 11.38 2.99 -6.79
C PRO A 127 12.41 1.88 -6.96
N VAL A 128 12.32 1.06 -7.99
CA VAL A 128 13.41 0.16 -8.42
C VAL A 128 14.65 0.98 -8.78
N HIS A 129 15.85 0.55 -8.38
CA HIS A 129 17.07 1.21 -8.84
C HIS A 129 17.29 0.91 -10.32
N ASN A 130 17.05 1.89 -11.19
CA ASN A 130 17.27 1.74 -12.61
C ASN A 130 17.65 3.09 -13.25
N PRO A 131 18.92 3.52 -13.11
CA PRO A 131 19.38 4.83 -13.56
C PRO A 131 19.37 5.01 -15.09
N ASN A 132 19.29 3.90 -15.85
CA ASN A 132 19.37 3.91 -17.31
C ASN A 132 17.99 3.86 -17.99
N ALA A 133 16.91 3.65 -17.24
CA ALA A 133 15.56 3.68 -17.81
C ALA A 133 15.12 5.13 -18.08
N SER A 134 14.64 5.40 -19.29
CA SER A 134 14.19 6.74 -19.68
C SER A 134 12.88 7.14 -18.99
N PHE A 135 11.89 6.24 -18.92
CA PHE A 135 10.58 6.51 -18.35
C PHE A 135 10.23 5.51 -17.24
N SER A 136 10.75 5.78 -16.04
CA SER A 136 10.54 4.97 -14.85
C SER A 136 10.28 5.86 -13.64
N VAL A 137 9.81 5.29 -12.53
CA VAL A 137 9.68 6.05 -11.27
C VAL A 137 11.05 6.59 -10.81
N TYR A 138 12.12 5.81 -11.03
CA TYR A 138 13.47 6.23 -10.66
C TYR A 138 13.94 7.44 -11.48
N SER A 139 13.78 7.41 -12.80
CA SER A 139 14.22 8.53 -13.66
C SER A 139 13.42 9.79 -13.42
N GLN A 140 12.10 9.69 -13.30
CA GLN A 140 11.21 10.81 -12.95
C GLN A 140 11.63 11.50 -11.65
N GLN A 141 11.89 10.72 -10.59
CA GLN A 141 12.32 11.28 -9.31
C GLN A 141 13.75 11.79 -9.34
N ALA A 142 14.67 11.12 -10.04
CA ALA A 142 16.04 11.58 -10.18
C ALA A 142 16.12 12.92 -10.92
N GLU A 143 15.29 13.11 -11.95
CA GLU A 143 15.16 14.40 -12.64
C GLU A 143 14.60 15.49 -11.71
N HIS A 144 13.53 15.18 -10.97
CA HIS A 144 12.99 16.11 -9.97
C HIS A 144 14.06 16.57 -8.97
N PHE A 145 14.88 15.66 -8.46
CA PHE A 145 15.94 16.00 -7.50
C PHE A 145 17.13 16.75 -8.11
N LYS A 146 17.41 16.55 -9.40
CA LYS A 146 18.41 17.33 -10.14
C LYS A 146 17.96 18.77 -10.39
N ASN A 147 16.68 18.95 -10.72
CA ASN A 147 16.13 20.26 -11.11
C ASN A 147 15.82 21.16 -9.91
N GLY A 148 15.89 20.63 -8.68
CA GLY A 148 16.00 21.41 -7.45
C GLY A 148 14.73 22.15 -7.04
N SER A 149 14.03 21.60 -6.05
CA SER A 149 13.30 22.40 -5.07
C SER A 149 13.17 21.61 -3.75
N GLY A 150 13.29 22.30 -2.61
CA GLY A 150 13.15 21.73 -1.27
C GLY A 150 14.40 21.12 -0.65
N ASN A 151 14.25 20.63 0.59
CA ASN A 151 15.34 20.02 1.37
C ASN A 151 15.61 18.59 0.87
N ILE A 152 16.45 18.47 -0.16
CA ILE A 152 16.93 17.20 -0.72
C ILE A 152 18.24 16.82 -0.04
N GLN A 153 18.29 15.63 0.56
CA GLN A 153 19.45 15.11 1.28
C GLN A 153 20.20 14.03 0.49
N SER A 154 19.56 13.44 -0.53
CA SER A 154 20.17 12.46 -1.42
C SER A 154 19.63 12.59 -2.85
N GLN A 155 20.54 12.60 -3.83
CA GLN A 155 20.19 12.54 -5.25
C GLN A 155 19.75 11.14 -5.71
N CYS A 156 19.99 10.10 -4.90
CA CYS A 156 19.45 8.76 -5.14
C CYS A 156 17.98 8.71 -4.67
N PRO A 157 17.00 8.49 -5.58
CA PRO A 157 15.58 8.45 -5.24
C PRO A 157 15.23 7.44 -4.16
N ARG A 158 15.88 6.28 -4.16
CA ARG A 158 15.65 5.21 -3.16
C ARG A 158 16.10 5.59 -1.76
N GLN A 159 17.13 6.43 -1.64
CA GLN A 159 17.61 6.91 -0.35
C GLN A 159 16.78 8.11 0.10
N GLN A 160 16.45 9.03 -0.80
CA GLN A 160 15.57 10.15 -0.48
C GLN A 160 14.17 9.68 -0.06
N PHE A 161 13.64 8.62 -0.67
CA PHE A 161 12.42 7.92 -0.23
C PHE A 161 12.48 7.56 1.25
N LEU A 162 13.59 6.96 1.71
CA LEU A 162 13.73 6.53 3.09
C LEU A 162 13.84 7.70 4.08
N ILE A 163 14.54 8.77 3.68
CA ILE A 163 14.66 9.99 4.48
C ILE A 163 13.29 10.63 4.68
N ASP A 164 12.51 10.76 3.60
CA ASP A 164 11.19 11.37 3.68
C ASP A 164 10.18 10.46 4.39
N LEU A 165 10.19 9.15 4.12
CA LEU A 165 9.34 8.18 4.84
C LEU A 165 9.65 8.19 6.35
N LYS A 166 10.93 8.27 6.74
CA LYS A 166 11.31 8.43 8.15
C LYS A 166 10.70 9.69 8.76
N SER A 167 10.68 10.80 8.03
CA SER A 167 10.05 12.04 8.50
C SER A 167 8.53 11.89 8.62
N GLU A 168 7.89 11.17 7.70
CA GLU A 168 6.45 10.95 7.72
C GLU A 168 6.03 10.04 8.88
N LEU A 169 6.74 8.92 9.09
CA LEU A 169 6.53 8.03 10.23
C LEU A 169 6.71 8.74 11.58
N LYS A 170 7.60 9.74 11.63
CA LYS A 170 7.75 10.57 12.83
C LYS A 170 6.46 11.33 13.13
N LYS A 171 5.80 11.91 12.12
CA LYS A 171 4.54 12.65 12.29
C LYS A 171 3.45 11.75 12.86
N PHE A 172 3.29 10.54 12.31
CA PHE A 172 2.29 9.60 12.82
C PHE A 172 2.54 9.24 14.29
N ARG A 173 3.79 8.97 14.65
CA ARG A 173 4.17 8.72 16.05
C ARG A 173 3.92 9.94 16.94
N ASP A 174 4.23 11.15 16.48
CA ASP A 174 4.00 12.38 17.24
C ASP A 174 2.50 12.64 17.46
N CYS A 175 1.62 12.11 16.60
CA CYS A 175 0.17 12.12 16.73
C CYS A 175 -0.40 10.94 17.57
N ASP A 176 0.46 10.08 18.14
CA ASP A 176 0.08 8.84 18.84
C ASP A 176 -0.75 7.86 17.99
N ASP A 177 -0.54 7.89 16.68
CA ASP A 177 -1.21 6.98 15.76
C ASP A 177 -0.55 5.59 15.77
N GLU A 178 -1.38 4.56 15.77
CA GLU A 178 -0.98 3.24 15.30
C GLU A 178 -0.76 3.30 13.79
N VAL A 179 0.23 2.58 13.27
CA VAL A 179 0.52 2.57 11.83
C VAL A 179 0.45 1.17 11.25
N SER A 180 -0.25 1.05 10.11
CA SER A 180 -0.24 -0.10 9.21
C SER A 180 0.32 0.32 7.85
N LEU A 181 1.51 -0.16 7.50
CA LEU A 181 2.21 0.18 6.25
C LEU A 181 2.22 -1.04 5.32
N PHE A 182 1.54 -0.94 4.19
CA PHE A 182 1.82 -1.77 3.02
C PHE A 182 2.85 -1.08 2.13
N ILE A 183 3.88 -1.82 1.71
CA ILE A 183 4.91 -1.29 0.83
C ILE A 183 5.41 -2.35 -0.15
N ASP A 184 5.45 -2.01 -1.44
CA ASP A 184 6.42 -2.64 -2.34
C ASP A 184 7.76 -1.91 -2.16
N ALA A 185 8.67 -2.58 -1.46
CA ALA A 185 9.94 -2.01 -1.06
C ALA A 185 11.01 -2.16 -2.15
N ASN A 186 10.77 -2.96 -3.19
CA ASN A 186 11.78 -3.34 -4.19
C ASN A 186 13.12 -3.69 -3.52
N GLY A 187 13.05 -4.51 -2.47
CA GLY A 187 14.14 -4.89 -1.59
C GLY A 187 13.65 -5.88 -0.54
N ASN A 188 14.54 -6.73 0.00
CA ASN A 188 14.14 -7.83 0.88
C ASN A 188 13.51 -7.32 2.19
N VAL A 189 12.18 -7.38 2.29
CA VAL A 189 11.44 -6.94 3.48
C VAL A 189 11.59 -7.90 4.66
N ALA A 190 12.01 -9.14 4.41
CA ALA A 190 12.20 -10.13 5.45
C ALA A 190 13.51 -9.98 6.24
N ASN A 191 14.43 -9.14 5.74
CA ASN A 191 15.68 -8.86 6.42
C ASN A 191 15.58 -7.55 7.24
N PRO A 192 15.48 -7.61 8.59
CA PRO A 192 15.36 -6.41 9.43
C PRO A 192 16.64 -5.57 9.46
N LYS A 193 17.77 -6.08 8.92
CA LYS A 193 19.03 -5.35 8.81
C LYS A 193 19.14 -4.51 7.54
N THR A 194 18.10 -4.45 6.70
CA THR A 194 18.06 -3.52 5.56
C THR A 194 17.94 -2.06 6.02
N ASP A 195 18.15 -1.13 5.10
CA ASP A 195 17.96 0.31 5.34
C ASP A 195 16.51 0.61 5.76
N LEU A 196 15.52 0.05 5.04
CA LEU A 196 14.11 0.10 5.39
C LEU A 196 13.85 -0.58 6.74
N GLY A 197 14.34 -1.81 6.95
CA GLY A 197 14.11 -2.56 8.19
C GLY A 197 14.59 -1.82 9.45
N ARG A 198 15.74 -1.14 9.39
CA ARG A 198 16.24 -0.31 10.50
C ARG A 198 15.35 0.90 10.80
N ILE A 199 14.83 1.55 9.76
CA ILE A 199 13.92 2.69 9.91
C ILE A 199 12.61 2.23 10.54
N LEU A 200 12.00 1.17 10.03
CA LEU A 200 10.72 0.65 10.54
C LEU A 200 10.84 0.18 12.00
N LYS A 201 11.95 -0.48 12.35
CA LYS A 201 12.25 -0.85 13.74
C LYS A 201 12.34 0.37 14.68
N THR A 202 12.84 1.51 14.20
CA THR A 202 12.93 2.76 15.00
C THR A 202 11.55 3.31 15.37
N TYR A 203 10.52 2.97 14.60
CA TYR A 203 9.13 3.36 14.83
C TYR A 203 8.26 2.20 15.31
N SER A 204 8.87 1.14 15.86
CA SER A 204 8.14 -0.03 16.38
C SER A 204 7.22 -0.70 15.37
N LEU A 205 7.59 -0.65 14.09
CA LEU A 205 6.88 -1.33 13.01
C LEU A 205 7.54 -2.67 12.70
N GLU A 206 6.76 -3.73 12.78
CA GLU A 206 7.20 -5.10 12.53
C GLU A 206 6.42 -5.71 11.37
N GLU A 207 7.11 -6.48 10.53
CA GLU A 207 6.47 -7.21 9.44
C GLU A 207 5.57 -8.31 10.02
N THR A 208 4.29 -8.33 9.62
CA THR A 208 3.27 -9.10 10.32
C THR A 208 3.46 -10.61 10.17
N THR A 209 3.92 -11.07 9.01
CA THR A 209 4.18 -12.51 8.79
C THR A 209 5.40 -12.98 9.55
N ILE A 210 6.45 -12.17 9.65
CA ILE A 210 7.64 -12.47 10.46
C ILE A 210 7.30 -12.50 11.94
N ARG A 211 6.51 -11.53 12.41
CA ARG A 211 6.04 -11.50 13.79
C ARG A 211 5.28 -12.77 14.16
N LYS A 212 4.50 -13.34 13.24
CA LYS A 212 3.65 -14.52 13.50
C LYS A 212 4.35 -15.86 13.25
N PHE A 213 5.21 -15.95 12.24
CA PHE A 213 5.76 -17.23 11.74
C PHE A 213 7.30 -17.29 11.76
N GLY A 214 7.98 -16.22 12.20
CA GLY A 214 9.43 -16.12 12.17
C GLY A 214 9.99 -15.76 10.79
N ALA A 215 11.31 -15.83 10.62
CA ALA A 215 12.02 -15.33 9.43
C ALA A 215 11.89 -16.23 8.18
N ARG A 216 10.68 -16.71 7.87
CA ARG A 216 10.36 -17.49 6.67
C ARG A 216 9.23 -16.79 5.92
N SER A 217 9.57 -16.16 4.81
CA SER A 217 8.61 -15.47 3.95
C SER A 217 8.86 -15.88 2.50
N PRO A 218 7.84 -16.32 1.75
CA PRO A 218 7.98 -16.66 0.34
C PRO A 218 8.25 -15.41 -0.51
N PRO A 219 8.78 -15.56 -1.74
CA PRO A 219 8.84 -14.44 -2.68
C PRO A 219 7.43 -13.90 -2.97
N THR A 220 7.33 -12.57 -3.07
CA THR A 220 6.05 -11.90 -3.33
C THR A 220 5.85 -11.54 -4.80
N HIS A 221 6.88 -11.69 -5.64
CA HIS A 221 6.82 -11.47 -7.09
C HIS A 221 7.15 -12.78 -7.84
N LYS A 222 6.45 -13.07 -8.96
CA LYS A 222 6.51 -14.35 -9.70
C LYS A 222 7.93 -14.78 -10.10
N ARG A 223 8.80 -13.81 -10.41
CA ARG A 223 10.20 -14.05 -10.81
C ARG A 223 11.22 -13.74 -9.72
N GLY A 224 10.75 -13.42 -8.51
CA GLY A 224 11.62 -13.05 -7.37
C GLY A 224 12.06 -14.26 -6.55
N SER A 225 13.13 -14.08 -5.78
CA SER A 225 13.66 -15.08 -4.83
C SER A 225 13.50 -14.66 -3.36
N VAL A 226 13.09 -13.42 -3.11
CA VAL A 226 12.88 -12.84 -1.77
C VAL A 226 11.55 -12.06 -1.77
N PRO A 227 10.91 -11.89 -0.60
CA PRO A 227 9.76 -10.99 -0.49
C PRO A 227 10.23 -9.55 -0.67
N ILE A 228 9.58 -8.84 -1.59
CA ILE A 228 9.81 -7.41 -1.83
C ILE A 228 8.61 -6.55 -1.41
N ASP A 229 7.45 -7.17 -1.26
CA ASP A 229 6.25 -6.57 -0.70
C ASP A 229 6.15 -6.94 0.78
N GLY A 230 5.83 -5.96 1.64
CA GLY A 230 5.71 -6.17 3.08
C GLY A 230 4.48 -5.48 3.66
N LEU A 231 3.93 -6.08 4.70
CA LEU A 231 2.90 -5.48 5.53
C LEU A 231 3.45 -5.31 6.94
N PHE A 232 3.67 -4.08 7.34
CA PHE A 232 4.21 -3.72 8.64
C PHE A 232 3.13 -3.12 9.52
N LEU A 233 3.16 -3.46 10.79
CA LEU A 233 2.18 -3.00 11.77
C LEU A 233 2.89 -2.58 13.05
N SER A 234 2.34 -1.57 13.73
CA SER A 234 2.78 -1.19 15.07
C SER A 234 2.73 -2.41 15.99
N ASN A 235 3.84 -2.68 16.67
CA ASN A 235 4.10 -3.98 17.29
C ASN A 235 3.17 -4.35 18.45
N HIS A 236 2.45 -3.37 19.01
CA HIS A 236 1.46 -3.58 20.06
C HIS A 236 0.05 -3.83 19.52
N VAL A 237 -0.22 -3.59 18.23
CA VAL A 237 -1.51 -3.94 17.61
C VAL A 237 -1.61 -5.47 17.48
N PRO A 238 -2.65 -6.13 18.01
CA PRO A 238 -2.78 -7.58 17.95
C PRO A 238 -3.12 -8.09 16.54
N VAL A 239 -2.32 -9.03 16.03
CA VAL A 239 -2.55 -9.70 14.75
C VAL A 239 -3.35 -10.98 14.96
N LYS A 240 -4.59 -11.04 14.44
CA LYS A 240 -5.40 -12.27 14.42
C LYS A 240 -4.91 -13.23 13.35
N LYS A 241 -4.82 -12.75 12.11
CA LYS A 241 -4.38 -13.53 10.95
C LYS A 241 -3.52 -12.66 10.06
N THR A 242 -2.59 -13.27 9.35
CA THR A 242 -1.77 -12.59 8.35
C THR A 242 -1.18 -13.63 7.42
N GLY A 243 -0.83 -13.22 6.22
CA GLY A 243 -0.22 -14.11 5.24
C GLY A 243 -0.24 -13.53 3.84
N TYR A 244 -0.02 -14.43 2.90
CA TYR A 244 0.06 -14.17 1.48
C TYR A 244 -1.08 -14.90 0.78
N LEU A 245 -1.70 -14.26 -0.19
CA LEU A 245 -2.60 -14.93 -1.13
C LEU A 245 -1.78 -15.52 -2.29
N PRO A 246 -2.30 -16.54 -2.99
CA PRO A 246 -1.66 -17.06 -4.19
C PRO A 246 -1.45 -15.99 -5.26
N PHE A 247 -0.56 -16.27 -6.21
CA PHE A 247 -0.52 -15.48 -7.43
C PHE A 247 -1.83 -15.66 -8.21
N SER A 248 -2.30 -14.60 -8.86
CA SER A 248 -3.45 -14.63 -9.75
C SER A 248 -3.14 -13.89 -11.05
N ASP A 249 -4.18 -13.70 -11.88
CA ASP A 249 -4.14 -12.88 -13.09
C ASP A 249 -4.18 -11.38 -12.80
N LEU A 250 -4.44 -10.97 -11.55
CA LEU A 250 -4.43 -9.57 -11.12
C LEU A 250 -3.06 -8.93 -11.32
N SER A 251 -1.99 -9.62 -10.92
CA SER A 251 -0.63 -9.09 -10.90
C SER A 251 0.43 -10.21 -10.92
N ASP A 252 1.67 -9.83 -11.25
CA ASP A 252 2.86 -10.62 -10.99
C ASP A 252 3.30 -10.57 -9.52
N HIS A 253 2.64 -9.76 -8.70
CA HIS A 253 2.78 -9.73 -7.24
C HIS A 253 1.66 -10.52 -6.54
N ARG A 254 1.97 -11.10 -5.38
CA ARG A 254 1.00 -11.70 -4.46
C ARG A 254 0.34 -10.61 -3.61
N PRO A 255 -0.97 -10.67 -3.38
CA PRO A 255 -1.58 -9.89 -2.32
C PRO A 255 -1.13 -10.36 -0.93
N LEU A 256 -0.94 -9.41 -0.01
CA LEU A 256 -0.67 -9.64 1.41
C LEU A 256 -1.91 -9.24 2.22
N PHE A 257 -2.12 -9.90 3.34
CA PHE A 257 -3.19 -9.53 4.27
C PHE A 257 -2.75 -9.55 5.73
N VAL A 258 -3.42 -8.71 6.51
CA VAL A 258 -3.44 -8.76 7.96
C VAL A 258 -4.89 -8.55 8.39
N ASP A 259 -5.30 -9.32 9.38
CA ASP A 259 -6.53 -9.19 10.15
C ASP A 259 -6.10 -8.83 11.57
N ILE A 260 -6.59 -7.70 12.07
CA ILE A 260 -6.22 -7.13 13.36
C ILE A 260 -7.40 -7.21 14.33
N SER A 261 -7.09 -7.44 15.61
CA SER A 261 -8.09 -7.22 16.66
C SER A 261 -8.15 -5.73 16.95
N ALA A 262 -8.86 -4.98 16.12
CA ALA A 262 -9.22 -3.64 16.53
C ALA A 262 -10.26 -3.77 17.66
N LYS A 263 -10.10 -2.99 18.73
CA LYS A 263 -11.21 -2.67 19.63
C LYS A 263 -11.84 -1.43 19.00
N THR A 264 -12.99 -1.57 18.35
CA THR A 264 -13.81 -0.40 18.07
C THR A 264 -15.25 -0.68 18.48
N ASN A 265 -15.86 0.32 19.12
CA ASN A 265 -17.24 0.28 19.56
C ASN A 265 -18.20 0.66 18.42
N ASP A 266 -17.66 1.12 17.30
CA ASP A 266 -18.42 1.81 16.23
C ASP A 266 -18.79 0.92 15.04
N TRP A 267 -18.31 -0.33 14.95
CA TRP A 267 -18.88 -1.28 13.97
C TRP A 267 -20.25 -1.85 14.38
N LYS A 268 -20.90 -1.29 15.41
CA LYS A 268 -22.22 -1.75 15.87
C LYS A 268 -23.39 -1.38 14.96
N ILE A 269 -23.17 -0.74 13.81
CA ILE A 269 -24.28 -0.37 12.90
C ILE A 269 -24.50 -1.34 11.72
N ILE A 270 -23.54 -2.21 11.34
CA ILE A 270 -23.83 -3.30 10.38
C ILE A 270 -23.15 -4.60 10.81
N ARG A 271 -23.67 -5.16 11.91
CA ARG A 271 -23.60 -6.61 12.16
C ARG A 271 -24.85 -7.29 11.56
N PHE A 272 -25.22 -6.92 10.33
CA PHE A 272 -26.23 -7.65 9.57
C PHE A 272 -25.53 -8.72 8.72
N LEU A 273 -25.61 -9.96 9.20
CA LEU A 273 -25.55 -11.20 8.43
C LEU A 273 -24.30 -11.39 7.54
N PHE A 274 -23.33 -12.15 8.02
CA PHE A 274 -23.01 -13.49 7.49
C PHE A 274 -21.80 -14.02 8.25
N ASP A 275 -22.06 -15.00 9.11
CA ASP A 275 -21.06 -15.94 9.59
C ASP A 275 -20.63 -16.78 8.38
N LEU A 276 -19.68 -16.27 7.59
CA LEU A 276 -19.06 -17.02 6.51
C LEU A 276 -17.85 -17.74 7.10
N THR A 277 -18.10 -19.00 7.44
CA THR A 277 -17.08 -20.03 7.62
C THR A 277 -16.11 -19.96 6.45
N ILE A 278 -14.98 -19.26 6.63
CA ILE A 278 -13.86 -19.35 5.70
C ILE A 278 -13.36 -20.79 5.80
N LYS A 279 -13.66 -21.61 4.80
CA LYS A 279 -12.96 -22.87 4.55
C LYS A 279 -11.50 -22.50 4.28
N TYR A 280 -10.67 -22.49 5.33
CA TYR A 280 -9.23 -22.53 5.14
C TYR A 280 -8.88 -23.95 4.69
N MET A 281 -8.31 -24.07 3.48
CA MET A 281 -7.31 -25.11 3.29
C MET A 281 -6.11 -24.70 4.13
N SER A 282 -6.00 -25.29 5.32
CA SER A 282 -4.71 -25.41 6.00
C SER A 282 -3.81 -26.20 5.06
N PHE A 283 -2.88 -25.52 4.39
CA PHE A 283 -1.71 -26.22 3.88
C PHE A 283 -0.86 -26.57 5.09
N ASP A 284 -1.08 -27.79 5.61
CA ASP A 284 -0.03 -28.46 6.36
C ASP A 284 1.21 -28.47 5.46
N LEU A 285 2.31 -27.96 6.02
CA LEU A 285 3.63 -28.07 5.44
C LEU A 285 3.92 -29.56 5.21
N VAL A 286 3.76 -30.03 3.98
CA VAL A 286 4.41 -31.25 3.54
C VAL A 286 5.89 -30.90 3.45
N VAL A 287 6.62 -31.33 4.47
CA VAL A 287 8.07 -31.40 4.47
C VAL A 287 8.43 -32.68 3.71
N ASP A 288 9.02 -32.53 2.54
CA ASP A 288 10.01 -33.48 2.03
C ASP A 288 11.37 -32.78 2.03
#